data_AF-A0A9J6FRD2-F1
#
_entry.id   AF-A0A9J6FRD2-F1
#
_cell.length_a   1.000
_cell.length_b   1.000
_cell.length_c   1.000
_cell.angle_alpha   90.00
_cell.angle_beta   90.00
_cell.angle_gamma   90.00
#
_symmetry.space_group_name_H-M   'P 1'
#
loop_
_entity.id
_entity.type
_entity.pdbx_description
1 polymer ?
#
loop_
_entity_poly.entity_id
_entity_poly.type
_entity_poly.pdbx_seq_one_letter_code
_entity_poly.pdbx_strand_id
1 'polypeptide(L)' 'MQGDSGGPLLALSNRRYVVVGVVAAGDGCALPKTPGIYTRVTAFLPWIMDYIAPDIKDDETNARL' A
#
# COMPACT_ATOMS: atom_id res chain seq x y z
N MET A 1 8.88 3.10 14.33
CA MET A 1 9.76 3.40 13.16
C MET A 1 9.87 4.90 12.99
N GLN A 2 11.10 5.44 12.92
CA GLN A 2 11.34 6.84 12.54
C GLN A 2 12.28 6.83 11.34
N GLY A 3 11.89 7.48 10.24
CA GLY A 3 12.69 7.58 9.01
C GLY A 3 12.21 6.70 7.85
N ASP A 4 11.60 5.55 8.14
CA ASP A 4 11.06 4.65 7.10
C ASP A 4 9.63 5.00 6.67
N SER A 5 8.94 5.88 7.42
CA SER A 5 7.55 6.26 7.16
C SER A 5 7.37 6.78 5.73
N GLY A 6 6.37 6.26 5.03
CA GLY A 6 6.16 6.53 3.60
C GLY A 6 6.85 5.55 2.64
N GLY A 7 7.78 4.72 3.13
CA GLY A 7 8.45 3.70 2.31
C GLY A 7 7.54 2.51 1.93
N PRO A 8 7.85 1.79 0.83
CA PRO A 8 7.02 0.70 0.34
C PRO A 8 7.25 -0.61 1.10
N LEU A 9 6.16 -1.32 1.41
CA LEU A 9 6.17 -2.76 1.67
C LEU A 9 5.90 -3.49 0.35
N LEU A 10 6.91 -4.22 -0.13
CA LEU A 10 6.86 -4.95 -1.38
C LEU A 10 6.52 -6.42 -1.16
N ALA A 11 5.65 -6.97 -2.01
CA ALA A 11 5.41 -8.40 -2.11
C ALA A 11 5.74 -8.90 -3.52
N LEU A 12 6.30 -10.11 -3.63
CA LEU A 12 6.49 -10.76 -4.92
C LEU A 12 5.20 -11.47 -5.33
N SER A 13 4.60 -11.03 -6.43
CA SER A 13 3.39 -11.63 -7.02
C SER A 13 3.57 -11.77 -8.51
N ASN A 14 3.30 -12.94 -9.08
CA ASN A 14 3.41 -13.20 -10.52
C ASN A 14 4.76 -12.73 -11.13
N ARG A 15 5.87 -13.01 -10.43
CA ARG A 15 7.24 -12.58 -10.81
C ARG A 15 7.45 -11.07 -10.89
N ARG A 16 6.60 -10.27 -10.23
CA ARG A 16 6.70 -8.81 -10.12
C ARG A 16 6.62 -8.38 -8.67
N TYR A 17 7.40 -7.36 -8.30
CA TYR A 17 7.22 -6.70 -7.01
C TYR A 17 6.05 -5.73 -7.09
N VAL A 18 5.12 -5.86 -6.14
CA VAL A 18 3.96 -4.99 -6.00
C VAL A 18 3.97 -4.31 -4.65
N VAL A 19 3.54 -3.04 -4.60
CA VAL A 19 3.43 -2.30 -3.34
C VAL A 19 2.12 -2.69 -2.66
N VAL A 20 2.22 -3.40 -1.53
CA VAL A 20 1.04 -3.87 -0.77
C VAL A 20 0.78 -3.03 0.47
N GLY A 21 1.79 -2.30 0.94
CA GLY A 21 1.67 -1.43 2.10
C GLY A 21 2.59 -0.22 2.05
N VAL A 22 2.27 0.78 2.88
CA VAL A 22 3.13 1.94 3.14
C VAL A 22 3.49 1.95 4.62
N VAL A 23 4.77 2.10 4.96
CA VAL A 23 5.22 2.16 6.35
C VAL A 23 4.50 3.29 7.07
N ALA A 24 3.79 2.97 8.15
CA ALA A 24 3.01 3.94 8.92
C ALA A 24 3.58 4.14 10.32
N ALA A 25 3.50 3.11 11.17
CA ALA A 25 3.82 3.20 12.59
C ALA A 25 4.32 1.87 13.16
N GLY A 26 4.53 1.84 14.47
CA GLY A 26 4.86 0.65 15.24
C GLY A 26 5.20 1.04 16.67
N ASP A 27 4.98 0.13 17.61
CA ASP A 27 5.43 0.30 18.98
C ASP A 27 6.93 -0.03 19.06
N GLY A 28 7.76 1.00 19.26
CA GLY A 28 9.21 0.90 19.13
C GLY A 28 9.71 0.56 17.71
N CYS A 29 10.86 -0.12 17.64
CA CYS A 29 11.46 -0.63 16.40
C CYS A 29 12.10 -2.00 16.68
N ALA A 30 11.81 -2.99 15.83
CA ALA A 30 12.35 -4.35 15.92
C ALA A 30 12.16 -5.04 17.28
N LEU A 31 11.06 -4.74 17.98
CA LEU A 31 10.75 -5.38 19.26
C LEU A 31 10.19 -6.81 19.05
N PRO A 32 10.56 -7.78 19.91
CA PRO A 32 10.04 -9.14 19.81
C PRO A 32 8.51 -9.17 19.87
N LYS A 33 7.88 -9.90 18.94
CA LYS A 33 6.41 -10.07 18.83
C LYS A 33 5.63 -8.78 18.53
N THR A 34 6.31 -7.69 18.20
CA THR A 34 5.67 -6.42 17.83
C THR A 34 5.92 -6.13 16.35
N PRO A 35 4.92 -6.37 15.47
CA PRO A 35 5.08 -6.09 14.05
C PRO A 35 5.03 -4.59 13.74
N GLY A 36 5.61 -4.21 12.61
CA GLY A 36 5.37 -2.90 12.01
C GLY A 36 3.93 -2.76 11.53
N ILE A 37 3.39 -1.55 11.60
CA ILE A 37 2.04 -1.21 11.13
C ILE A 37 2.18 -0.51 9.77
N TYR A 38 1.42 -1.01 8.80
CA TYR A 38 1.43 -0.51 7.42
C TYR A 38 0.03 -0.10 6.97
N THR A 39 -0.07 0.98 6.20
CA THR A 39 -1.30 1.34 5.49
C THR A 39 -1.55 0.34 4.37
N ARG A 40 -2.74 -0.26 4.30
CA ARG A 40 -3.11 -1.25 3.27
C ARG A 40 -3.41 -0.56 1.94
N VAL A 41 -2.50 -0.65 0.96
CA VAL A 41 -2.61 0.06 -0.33
C VAL A 41 -3.90 -0.26 -1.08
N THR A 42 -4.33 -1.53 -1.07
CA THR A 42 -5.55 -1.96 -1.79
C THR A 42 -6.83 -1.26 -1.30
N ALA A 43 -6.89 -0.83 -0.03
CA ALA A 43 -8.03 -0.09 0.50
C ALA A 43 -8.14 1.34 -0.05
N PHE A 44 -7.04 1.87 -0.61
CA PHE A 44 -6.94 3.25 -1.10
C PHE A 44 -6.82 3.32 -2.62
N LEU A 45 -6.89 2.20 -3.35
CA LEU A 45 -6.82 2.21 -4.81
C LEU A 45 -7.84 3.16 -5.47
N PRO A 46 -9.12 3.21 -5.05
CA PRO A 46 -10.07 4.17 -5.63
C PRO A 46 -9.62 5.62 -5.45
N TRP A 47 -9.21 5.98 -4.23
CA TRP A 47 -8.69 7.31 -3.93
C TRP A 47 -7.41 7.60 -4.74
N ILE A 48 -6.47 6.66 -4.85
CA ILE A 48 -5.26 6.86 -5.65
C ILE A 48 -5.64 7.14 -7.10
N MET A 49 -6.49 6.32 -7.71
CA MET A 49 -6.91 6.45 -9.10
C MET A 49 -7.65 7.76 -9.37
N ASP A 50 -8.44 8.25 -8.42
CA ASP A 50 -9.10 9.56 -8.53
C ASP A 50 -8.13 10.73 -8.77
N TYR A 51 -6.89 10.63 -8.27
CA TYR A 51 -5.89 11.69 -8.39
C TYR A 51 -4.86 11.43 -9.50
N ILE A 52 -4.52 10.17 -9.78
CA ILE A 52 -3.47 9.83 -10.76
C ILE A 52 -4.02 9.43 -12.14
N ALA A 53 -5.29 9.06 -12.21
CA ALA A 53 -5.94 8.58 -13.43
C ALA A 53 -7.42 9.00 -13.48
N PRO A 54 -7.71 10.32 -13.40
CA PRO A 54 -9.08 10.83 -13.35
C PRO A 54 -9.91 10.45 -14.59
N ASP A 55 -9.26 10.17 -15.72
CA ASP A 55 -9.90 9.78 -16.99
C ASP A 55 -10.28 8.28 -17.05
N ILE A 56 -9.86 7.45 -16.08
CA ILE A 56 -10.19 6.01 -16.00
C ILE A 56 -11.50 5.76 -15.20
N LYS A 57 -12.20 6.83 -14.80
CA LYS A 57 -13.43 6.71 -14.00
C LYS A 57 -14.62 6.07 -14.73
N ASP A 58 -14.56 6.01 -16.05
CA ASP A 58 -15.74 5.70 -16.88
C ASP A 58 -15.75 4.32 -17.53
N ASP A 59 -14.78 3.44 -17.22
CA ASP A 59 -14.78 2.07 -17.76
C ASP A 59 -15.06 1.06 -16.65
N GLU A 60 -15.93 0.08 -16.92
CA GLU A 60 -16.47 -0.96 -16.01
C GLU A 60 -15.39 -1.89 -15.36
N THR A 61 -14.12 -1.51 -15.42
CA THR A 61 -12.95 -2.30 -15.05
C THR A 61 -12.70 -2.37 -13.53
N ASN A 62 -13.33 -1.49 -12.73
CA ASN A 62 -13.22 -1.53 -11.26
C ASN A 62 -13.91 -2.73 -10.59
N ALA A 63 -14.61 -3.58 -11.35
CA ALA A 63 -15.26 -4.78 -10.83
C ALA A 63 -14.34 -6.02 -10.71
N ARG A 64 -13.03 -5.91 -11.00
CA ARG A 64 -12.15 -7.10 -11.13
C ARG A 64 -10.77 -7.00 -10.44
N LEU A 65 -10.59 -6.07 -9.50
CA LEU A 65 -9.44 -6.11 -8.58
C LEU A 65 -9.85 -6.59 -7.20
#